data_AF-A0AA46CBK8-F1
#
_entry.id   AF-A0AA46CBK8-F1
#
_cell.length_a   1.000
_cell.length_b   1.000
_cell.length_c   1.000
_cell.angle_alpha   90.00
_cell.angle_beta   90.00
_cell.angle_gamma   90.00
#
_symmetry.space_group_name_H-M   'P 1'
#
loop_
_entity.id
_entity.type
_entity.pdbx_description
1 polymer ?
#
loop_
_entity_poly.entity_id
_entity_poly.type
_entity_poly.pdbx_seq_one_letter_code
_entity_poly.pdbx_strand_id
1 'polypeptide(L)'
;MPKQLSKHGPRAPRDLPAPMTNAVLLNNLDHRDLRVITAHGAAFGDDVMSATTFPQEFRQLQAQYPIVFHRSGERSFQPLALLGLRLGENLFLDGTRWDAPYVPLAIQRQPFLIGEQADGPMVHVDLDSPRISRSEGEVLFREHGGTTEFLDHISQVLRTLHDGLTASEAFVARLLGYDLLEPFVFEATLQNGLECRLTGLYAVHEERLRALDDAALLDLHRHGDLEPLYMAVASIAQFRHLLDRLQRRHAG
;
A
#
# COMPACT_ATOMS: atom_id res chain seq x y z
N MET A 1 19.12 46.19 -28.38
CA MET A 1 19.65 45.26 -27.35
C MET A 1 18.73 45.26 -26.13
N PRO A 2 17.67 44.43 -26.07
CA PRO A 2 16.91 44.23 -24.84
C PRO A 2 17.42 42.97 -24.10
N LYS A 3 17.72 43.14 -22.82
CA LYS A 3 18.17 42.10 -21.88
C LYS A 3 17.03 41.10 -21.61
N GLN A 4 17.29 39.81 -21.80
CA GLN A 4 16.42 38.73 -21.31
C GLN A 4 16.47 38.67 -19.78
N LEU A 5 15.33 38.83 -19.12
CA LEU A 5 15.17 38.45 -17.71
C LEU A 5 14.82 36.96 -17.65
N SER A 6 15.78 36.17 -17.18
CA SER A 6 15.56 34.77 -16.77
C SER A 6 14.63 34.73 -15.55
N LYS A 7 13.41 34.21 -15.74
CA LYS A 7 12.50 33.87 -14.65
C LYS A 7 12.73 32.41 -14.26
N HIS A 8 13.68 32.16 -13.37
CA HIS A 8 13.77 30.88 -12.66
C HIS A 8 13.20 31.10 -11.26
N GLY A 9 11.90 30.83 -11.11
CA GLY A 9 11.29 30.68 -9.79
C GLY A 9 11.85 29.44 -9.08
N PRO A 10 11.83 29.40 -7.73
CA PRO A 10 12.41 28.30 -6.98
C PRO A 10 11.69 26.99 -7.32
N ARG A 11 12.48 26.01 -7.81
CA ARG A 11 12.07 24.62 -8.01
C ARG A 11 11.60 24.06 -6.66
N ALA A 12 10.39 23.52 -6.61
CA ALA A 12 9.94 22.71 -5.48
C ALA A 12 10.95 21.57 -5.22
N PRO A 13 11.22 21.21 -3.95
CA PRO A 13 12.14 20.14 -3.64
C PRO A 13 11.65 18.82 -4.26
N ARG A 14 12.53 18.23 -5.07
CA ARG A 14 12.45 16.84 -5.54
C ARG A 14 12.54 15.92 -4.33
N ASP A 15 11.65 14.93 -4.32
CA ASP A 15 11.75 13.65 -3.62
C ASP A 15 12.24 13.73 -2.17
N LEU A 16 11.32 13.61 -1.20
CA LEU A 16 11.74 13.19 0.13
C LEU A 16 12.54 11.88 -0.03
N PRO A 17 13.78 11.79 0.48
CA PRO A 17 14.52 10.54 0.43
C PRO A 17 13.69 9.49 1.17
N ALA A 18 13.42 8.36 0.50
CA ALA A 18 12.94 7.17 1.17
C ALA A 18 13.89 6.89 2.36
N PRO A 19 13.39 6.51 3.54
CA PRO A 19 14.27 6.12 4.64
C PRO A 19 15.24 5.07 4.11
N MET A 20 16.54 5.29 4.31
CA MET A 20 17.57 4.37 3.84
C MET A 20 17.43 3.05 4.61
N THR A 21 16.63 2.14 4.07
CA THR A 21 16.49 0.78 4.59
C THR A 21 17.79 0.02 4.38
N ASN A 22 18.27 -0.69 5.40
CA ASN A 22 19.45 -1.55 5.34
C ASN A 22 19.07 -2.90 4.72
N ALA A 23 18.69 -2.85 3.45
CA ALA A 23 18.22 -4.00 2.70
C ALA A 23 19.41 -4.85 2.22
N VAL A 24 19.49 -6.08 2.72
CA VAL A 24 20.53 -7.05 2.35
C VAL A 24 19.93 -8.31 1.75
N LEU A 25 20.69 -9.00 0.89
CA LEU A 25 20.28 -10.28 0.31
C LEU A 25 20.16 -11.33 1.42
N LEU A 26 18.95 -11.90 1.57
CA LEU A 26 18.69 -12.90 2.59
C LEU A 26 19.36 -14.23 2.19
N ASN A 27 20.14 -14.80 3.10
CA ASN A 27 20.84 -16.07 2.90
C ASN A 27 20.99 -16.85 4.22
N ASN A 28 21.12 -18.16 4.12
CA ASN A 28 21.14 -19.08 5.26
C ASN A 28 22.45 -19.11 6.05
N LEU A 29 23.52 -18.46 5.56
CA LEU A 29 24.81 -18.39 6.26
C LEU A 29 24.84 -17.19 7.20
N ASP A 30 24.64 -15.98 6.66
CA ASP A 30 24.71 -14.73 7.41
C ASP A 30 23.49 -14.52 8.32
N HIS A 31 22.34 -15.08 7.92
CA HIS A 31 21.05 -14.86 8.59
C HIS A 31 20.50 -16.12 9.25
N ARG A 32 21.37 -17.09 9.58
CA ARG A 32 20.97 -18.37 10.19
C ARG A 32 20.13 -18.20 11.47
N ASP A 33 20.56 -17.28 12.34
CA ASP A 33 19.93 -17.01 13.63
C ASP A 33 18.89 -15.88 13.56
N LEU A 34 18.60 -15.38 12.34
CA LEU A 34 17.65 -14.30 12.15
C LEU A 34 16.23 -14.82 12.37
N ARG A 35 15.46 -14.04 13.12
CA ARG A 35 14.05 -14.28 13.40
C ARG A 35 13.23 -13.03 13.11
N VAL A 36 11.95 -13.24 12.82
CA VAL A 36 11.02 -12.15 12.51
C VAL A 36 9.84 -12.15 13.47
N ILE A 37 9.61 -11.01 14.12
CA ILE A 37 8.45 -10.77 14.96
C ILE A 37 7.24 -10.53 14.07
N THR A 38 6.26 -11.42 14.18
CA THR A 38 5.01 -11.42 13.39
C THR A 38 3.85 -10.72 14.08
N ALA A 39 4.03 -10.29 15.33
CA ALA A 39 3.05 -9.46 16.02
C ALA A 39 2.84 -8.14 15.28
N HIS A 40 1.63 -7.59 15.38
CA HIS A 40 1.31 -6.27 14.84
C HIS A 40 1.53 -5.18 15.88
N GLY A 41 1.64 -3.94 15.45
CA GLY A 41 1.67 -2.79 16.36
C GLY A 41 2.60 -1.68 15.93
N ALA A 42 2.40 -0.50 16.52
CA ALA A 42 3.22 0.68 16.24
C ALA A 42 4.71 0.44 16.55
N ALA A 43 5.01 -0.32 17.60
CA ALA A 43 6.38 -0.69 17.96
C ALA A 43 7.10 -1.52 16.87
N PHE A 44 6.35 -2.15 15.96
CA PHE A 44 6.86 -2.96 14.86
C PHE A 44 6.77 -2.25 13.50
N GLY A 45 6.44 -0.96 13.48
CA GLY A 45 6.34 -0.15 12.25
C GLY A 45 5.00 -0.24 11.52
N ASP A 46 3.94 -0.74 12.17
CA ASP A 46 2.61 -0.81 11.56
C ASP A 46 1.77 0.48 11.71
N ASP A 47 2.31 1.54 12.31
CA ASP A 47 1.68 2.86 12.48
C ASP A 47 1.69 3.68 11.18
N VAL A 48 1.34 3.03 10.07
CA VAL A 48 1.26 3.63 8.75
C VAL A 48 -0.18 3.97 8.39
N MET A 49 -0.37 5.14 7.78
CA MET A 49 -1.70 5.63 7.34
C MET A 49 -2.30 4.79 6.22
N SER A 50 -1.46 4.17 5.40
CA SER A 50 -1.88 3.49 4.19
C SER A 50 -0.89 2.40 3.80
N ALA A 51 -1.39 1.39 3.10
CA ALA A 51 -0.60 0.35 2.48
C ALA A 51 -0.75 0.40 0.96
N THR A 52 0.36 0.29 0.23
CA THR A 52 0.32 0.11 -1.22
C THR A 52 -0.39 -1.20 -1.58
N THR A 53 -1.19 -1.18 -2.64
CA THR A 53 -1.92 -2.35 -3.12
C THR A 53 -2.01 -2.37 -4.66
N PHE A 54 -2.65 -3.38 -5.22
CA PHE A 54 -2.79 -3.64 -6.65
C PHE A 54 -4.16 -4.27 -6.96
N PRO A 55 -4.65 -4.18 -8.22
CA PRO A 55 -6.02 -4.50 -8.58
C PRO A 55 -6.52 -5.88 -8.12
N GLN A 56 -5.70 -6.92 -8.25
CA GLN A 56 -6.06 -8.29 -7.89
C GLN A 56 -6.25 -8.47 -6.37
N GLU A 57 -5.72 -7.57 -5.54
CA GLU A 57 -5.91 -7.59 -4.09
C GLU A 57 -7.20 -6.89 -3.65
N PHE A 58 -7.77 -6.00 -4.49
CA PHE A 58 -8.86 -5.11 -4.10
C PHE A 58 -10.08 -5.85 -3.57
N ARG A 59 -10.37 -7.04 -4.10
CA ARG A 59 -11.47 -7.89 -3.62
C ARG A 59 -11.36 -8.21 -2.13
N GLN A 60 -10.15 -8.50 -1.63
CA GLN A 60 -9.91 -8.79 -0.22
C GLN A 60 -9.95 -7.52 0.64
N LEU A 61 -9.52 -6.40 0.07
CA LEU A 61 -9.39 -5.12 0.78
C LEU A 61 -10.70 -4.35 0.91
N GLN A 62 -11.52 -4.33 -0.14
CA GLN A 62 -12.64 -3.37 -0.25
C GLN A 62 -13.63 -3.48 0.91
N ALA A 63 -13.76 -4.67 1.49
CA ALA A 63 -14.69 -4.92 2.58
C ALA A 63 -14.32 -4.20 3.88
N GLN A 64 -13.09 -3.71 4.02
CA GLN A 64 -12.56 -3.15 5.27
C GLN A 64 -11.83 -1.82 5.08
N TYR A 65 -11.18 -1.62 3.93
CA TYR A 65 -10.31 -0.47 3.68
C TYR A 65 -10.82 0.33 2.48
N PRO A 66 -10.88 1.67 2.57
CA PRO A 66 -11.01 2.50 1.39
C PRO A 66 -9.81 2.29 0.48
N ILE A 67 -10.08 2.09 -0.80
CA ILE A 67 -9.09 1.97 -1.86
C ILE A 67 -9.10 3.28 -2.64
N VAL A 68 -7.99 3.99 -2.59
CA VAL A 68 -7.79 5.29 -3.23
C VAL A 68 -6.53 5.27 -4.07
N PHE A 69 -6.36 6.29 -4.91
CA PHE A 69 -5.20 6.45 -5.75
C PHE A 69 -4.42 7.69 -5.34
N HIS A 70 -3.12 7.55 -5.16
CA HIS A 70 -2.21 8.67 -4.92
C HIS A 70 -1.40 8.96 -6.19
N ARG A 71 -1.28 10.23 -6.56
CA ARG A 71 -0.51 10.65 -7.72
C ARG A 71 0.99 10.61 -7.40
N SER A 72 1.72 9.68 -8.01
CA SER A 72 3.19 9.52 -7.84
C SER A 72 4.01 10.22 -8.94
N GLY A 73 3.37 10.79 -9.95
CA GLY A 73 4.01 11.53 -11.04
C GLY A 73 2.97 12.23 -11.93
N GLU A 74 3.40 12.87 -13.02
CA GLU A 74 2.43 13.57 -13.89
C GLU A 74 1.36 12.65 -14.47
N ARG A 75 1.70 11.39 -14.78
CA ARG A 75 0.79 10.37 -15.32
C ARG A 75 0.89 9.03 -14.59
N SER A 76 1.31 9.06 -13.33
CA SER A 76 1.53 7.86 -12.52
C SER A 76 0.67 7.94 -11.28
N PHE A 77 -0.08 6.88 -11.02
CA PHE A 77 -0.90 6.72 -9.82
C PHE A 77 -0.57 5.39 -9.15
N GLN A 78 -0.58 5.41 -7.83
CA GLN A 78 -0.39 4.26 -6.97
C GLN A 78 -1.70 3.97 -6.24
N PRO A 79 -2.27 2.76 -6.36
CA PRO A 79 -3.37 2.35 -5.50
C PRO A 79 -2.91 2.17 -4.06
N LEU A 80 -3.71 2.66 -3.12
CA LEU A 80 -3.48 2.61 -1.67
C LEU A 80 -4.74 2.10 -0.96
N ALA A 81 -4.56 1.21 0.01
CA ALA A 81 -5.55 0.90 1.03
C ALA A 81 -5.34 1.81 2.24
N LEU A 82 -6.37 2.55 2.67
CA LEU A 82 -6.28 3.43 3.83
C LEU A 82 -6.48 2.65 5.13
N LEU A 83 -5.54 2.84 6.05
CA LEU A 83 -5.48 2.23 7.38
C LEU A 83 -5.77 3.25 8.49
N GLY A 84 -5.59 4.53 8.20
CA GLY A 84 -5.84 5.64 9.11
C GLY A 84 -6.25 6.91 8.36
N LEU A 85 -6.50 7.96 9.12
CA LEU A 85 -6.90 9.26 8.58
C LEU A 85 -5.81 10.35 8.80
N ARG A 86 -4.66 9.95 9.35
CA ARG A 86 -3.50 10.81 9.62
C ARG A 86 -2.20 10.05 9.37
N LEU A 87 -1.13 10.77 9.03
CA LEU A 87 0.21 10.19 8.95
C LEU A 87 0.64 9.66 10.32
N GLY A 88 1.30 8.50 10.37
CA GLY A 88 1.69 7.88 11.64
C GLY A 88 0.54 7.20 12.40
N GLU A 89 -0.59 6.94 11.73
CA GLU A 89 -1.78 6.36 12.37
C GLU A 89 -2.28 5.14 11.61
N ASN A 90 -2.50 4.05 12.35
CA ASN A 90 -3.25 2.89 11.88
C ASN A 90 -4.40 2.58 12.86
N LEU A 91 -5.63 2.67 12.36
CA LEU A 91 -6.88 2.51 13.10
C LEU A 91 -7.32 1.03 13.23
N PHE A 92 -6.57 0.11 12.62
CA PHE A 92 -6.78 -1.34 12.73
C PHE A 92 -5.84 -2.00 13.74
N LEU A 93 -4.97 -1.25 14.40
CA LEU A 93 -4.15 -1.78 15.49
C LEU A 93 -4.91 -1.80 16.81
N ASP A 94 -4.95 -2.98 17.43
CA ASP A 94 -5.46 -3.23 18.78
C ASP A 94 -4.39 -3.96 19.59
N GLY A 95 -3.53 -3.20 20.28
CA GLY A 95 -2.34 -3.73 20.92
C GLY A 95 -1.42 -4.43 19.91
N THR A 96 -1.27 -5.75 20.05
CA THR A 96 -0.48 -6.58 19.12
C THR A 96 -1.28 -7.28 18.03
N ARG A 97 -2.59 -7.01 17.96
CA ARG A 97 -3.53 -7.63 17.03
C ARG A 97 -3.89 -6.67 15.90
N TRP A 98 -4.10 -7.24 14.72
CA TRP A 98 -4.75 -6.57 13.60
C TRP A 98 -6.27 -6.81 13.65
N ASP A 99 -7.05 -5.75 13.76
CA ASP A 99 -8.50 -5.79 13.92
C ASP A 99 -9.25 -5.73 12.58
N ALA A 100 -8.92 -6.66 11.68
CA ALA A 100 -9.63 -6.91 10.44
C ALA A 100 -9.32 -8.33 9.94
N PRO A 101 -10.21 -8.95 9.14
CA PRO A 101 -10.03 -10.31 8.65
C PRO A 101 -8.89 -10.48 7.63
N TYR A 102 -8.43 -9.38 7.01
CA TYR A 102 -7.40 -9.41 5.98
C TYR A 102 -6.39 -8.31 6.22
N VAL A 103 -5.10 -8.64 6.22
CA VAL A 103 -3.99 -7.68 6.33
C VAL A 103 -3.47 -7.41 4.91
N PRO A 104 -3.27 -6.15 4.47
CA PRO A 104 -2.71 -5.88 3.14
C PRO A 104 -1.34 -6.57 2.95
N LEU A 105 -1.07 -7.12 1.76
CA LEU A 105 0.18 -7.84 1.48
C LEU A 105 1.43 -6.97 1.69
N ALA A 106 1.32 -5.66 1.43
CA ALA A 106 2.40 -4.71 1.70
C ALA A 106 2.75 -4.57 3.19
N ILE A 107 1.81 -4.87 4.09
CA ILE A 107 2.05 -4.97 5.53
C ILE A 107 2.58 -6.37 5.88
N GLN A 108 1.95 -7.43 5.36
CA GLN A 108 2.35 -8.82 5.64
C GLN A 108 3.80 -9.12 5.26
N ARG A 109 4.30 -8.52 4.17
CA ARG A 109 5.66 -8.78 3.69
C ARG A 109 6.75 -8.26 4.61
N GLN A 110 6.47 -7.35 5.54
CA GLN A 110 7.53 -6.71 6.32
C GLN A 110 8.22 -7.73 7.23
N PRO A 111 9.56 -7.69 7.36
CA PRO A 111 10.51 -6.68 6.87
C PRO A 111 11.16 -6.99 5.50
N PHE A 112 10.57 -7.89 4.72
CA PHE A 112 11.17 -8.40 3.50
C PHE A 112 10.87 -7.53 2.28
N LEU A 113 11.81 -7.56 1.35
CA LEU A 113 11.81 -6.85 0.07
C LEU A 113 12.10 -7.86 -1.05
N ILE A 114 11.75 -7.48 -2.28
CA ILE A 114 12.09 -8.24 -3.47
C ILE A 114 13.04 -7.39 -4.32
N GLY A 115 14.23 -7.92 -4.60
CA GLY A 115 15.23 -7.28 -5.43
C GLY A 115 15.40 -8.06 -6.73
N GLU A 116 15.62 -7.37 -7.84
CA GLU A 116 15.93 -8.03 -9.12
C GLU A 116 17.42 -8.37 -9.20
N GLN A 117 17.72 -9.60 -9.59
CA GLN A 117 19.07 -10.03 -9.96
C GLN A 117 19.05 -10.73 -11.33
N ALA A 118 20.24 -10.97 -11.89
CA ALA A 118 20.41 -11.59 -13.21
C ALA A 118 19.67 -12.94 -13.35
N ASP A 119 19.55 -13.68 -12.24
CA ASP A 119 18.90 -15.00 -12.18
C ASP A 119 17.43 -14.94 -11.73
N GLY A 120 16.87 -13.74 -11.55
CA GLY A 120 15.47 -13.51 -11.17
C GLY A 120 15.28 -12.78 -9.83
N PRO A 121 14.03 -12.69 -9.34
CA PRO A 121 13.71 -12.00 -8.11
C PRO A 121 14.24 -12.73 -6.87
N MET A 122 14.95 -11.99 -6.00
CA MET A 122 15.58 -12.48 -4.78
C MET A 122 15.03 -11.78 -3.53
N VAL A 123 14.84 -12.55 -2.46
CA VAL A 123 14.36 -12.04 -1.17
C VAL A 123 15.47 -11.26 -0.48
N HIS A 124 15.18 -10.02 -0.15
CA HIS A 124 16.00 -9.16 0.69
C HIS A 124 15.31 -8.94 2.03
N VAL A 125 16.07 -8.58 3.05
CA VAL A 125 15.57 -8.25 4.38
C VAL A 125 16.12 -6.90 4.81
N ASP A 126 15.24 -6.04 5.34
CA ASP A 126 15.67 -4.80 5.99
C ASP A 126 16.11 -5.10 7.43
N LEU A 127 17.43 -5.06 7.68
CA LEU A 127 18.00 -5.35 8.99
C LEU A 127 17.72 -4.27 10.04
N ASP A 128 17.34 -3.07 9.62
CA ASP A 128 17.01 -1.97 10.54
C ASP A 128 15.53 -2.02 10.98
N SER A 129 14.75 -2.96 10.45
CA SER A 129 13.35 -3.11 10.83
C SER A 129 13.20 -3.52 12.29
N PRO A 130 12.26 -2.91 13.04
CA PRO A 130 11.96 -3.33 14.42
C PRO A 130 11.37 -4.75 14.51
N ARG A 131 11.05 -5.40 13.38
CA ARG A 131 10.61 -6.79 13.34
C ARG A 131 11.77 -7.78 13.42
N ILE A 132 13.00 -7.33 13.22
CA ILE A 132 14.18 -8.19 13.23
C ILE A 132 14.61 -8.51 14.66
N SER A 133 14.79 -9.80 14.93
CA SER A 133 15.28 -10.31 16.20
C SER A 133 16.25 -11.48 15.99
N ARG A 134 16.97 -11.84 17.06
CA ARG A 134 17.79 -13.06 17.14
C ARG A 134 17.27 -14.07 18.16
N SER A 135 16.31 -13.68 18.99
CA SER A 135 15.77 -14.49 20.08
C SER A 135 14.26 -14.74 19.98
N GLU A 136 13.53 -13.84 19.34
CA GLU A 136 12.05 -13.85 19.33
C GLU A 136 11.51 -13.93 17.91
N GLY A 137 10.33 -14.53 17.75
CA GLY A 137 9.63 -14.63 16.48
C GLY A 137 9.98 -15.86 15.66
N GLU A 138 9.48 -15.85 14.42
CA GLU A 138 9.55 -16.96 13.48
C GLU A 138 10.95 -17.13 12.92
N VAL A 139 11.40 -18.39 12.85
CA VAL A 139 12.71 -18.74 12.28
C VAL A 139 12.61 -18.74 10.76
N LEU A 140 13.65 -18.25 10.08
CA LEU A 140 13.69 -18.19 8.62
C LEU A 140 14.29 -19.45 7.97
N PHE A 141 15.25 -20.07 8.63
CA PHE A 141 16.00 -21.22 8.13
C PHE A 141 15.95 -22.40 9.09
N ARG A 142 15.89 -23.62 8.56
CA ARG A 142 15.96 -24.85 9.37
C ARG A 142 17.40 -25.10 9.84
N GLU A 143 17.56 -25.81 10.95
CA GLU A 143 18.88 -26.08 11.55
C GLU A 143 19.90 -26.71 10.58
N HIS A 144 19.42 -27.60 9.71
CA HIS A 144 20.23 -28.35 8.73
C HIS A 144 20.27 -27.69 7.33
N GLY A 145 19.81 -26.44 7.21
CA GLY A 145 19.64 -25.74 5.93
C GLY A 145 18.23 -25.90 5.34
N GLY A 146 17.91 -25.03 4.37
CA GLY A 146 16.58 -24.90 3.79
C GLY A 146 15.70 -23.85 4.49
N THR A 147 14.61 -23.47 3.83
CA THR A 147 13.65 -22.45 4.28
C THR A 147 12.57 -23.05 5.20
N THR A 148 12.01 -22.21 6.08
CA THR A 148 10.82 -22.57 6.88
C THR A 148 9.54 -22.32 6.11
N GLU A 149 8.42 -22.90 6.56
CA GLU A 149 7.10 -22.62 5.97
C GLU A 149 6.75 -21.13 6.01
N PHE A 150 7.20 -20.44 7.07
CA PHE A 150 7.07 -18.99 7.18
C PHE A 150 7.81 -18.27 6.03
N LEU A 151 9.08 -18.60 5.78
CA LEU A 151 9.84 -17.97 4.70
C LEU A 151 9.30 -18.33 3.30
N ASP A 152 8.80 -19.57 3.13
CA ASP A 152 8.15 -19.99 1.88
C ASP A 152 6.86 -19.18 1.63
N HIS A 153 6.05 -18.96 2.66
CA HIS A 153 4.86 -18.11 2.59
C HIS A 153 5.22 -16.65 2.26
N ILE A 154 6.21 -16.07 2.95
CA ILE A 154 6.70 -14.71 2.66
C ILE A 154 7.18 -14.60 1.21
N SER A 155 7.87 -15.61 0.69
CA SER A 155 8.33 -15.62 -0.70
C SER A 155 7.16 -15.58 -1.70
N GLN A 156 6.04 -16.24 -1.38
CA GLN A 156 4.81 -16.18 -2.18
C GLN A 156 4.13 -14.81 -2.08
N VAL A 157 4.07 -14.23 -0.87
CA VAL A 157 3.54 -12.88 -0.65
C VAL A 157 4.34 -11.84 -1.46
N LEU A 158 5.67 -11.89 -1.40
CA LEU A 158 6.54 -10.99 -2.14
C LEU A 158 6.36 -11.10 -3.65
N ARG A 159 6.27 -12.33 -4.17
CA ARG A 159 6.03 -12.57 -5.60
C ARG A 159 4.68 -12.03 -6.04
N THR A 160 3.62 -12.34 -5.29
CA THR A 160 2.26 -11.87 -5.58
C THR A 160 2.19 -10.34 -5.57
N LEU A 161 2.84 -9.70 -4.58
CA LEU A 161 2.90 -8.25 -4.50
C LEU A 161 3.70 -7.66 -5.68
N HIS A 162 4.85 -8.22 -6.02
CA HIS A 162 5.66 -7.75 -7.15
C HIS A 162 4.92 -7.85 -8.47
N ASP A 163 4.37 -9.03 -8.78
CA ASP A 163 3.63 -9.27 -10.02
C ASP A 163 2.39 -8.35 -10.10
N GLY A 164 1.68 -8.20 -8.98
CA GLY A 164 0.52 -7.32 -8.86
C GLY A 164 0.85 -5.85 -9.09
N LEU A 165 1.92 -5.34 -8.47
CA LEU A 165 2.35 -3.94 -8.63
C LEU A 165 2.83 -3.66 -10.06
N THR A 166 3.60 -4.57 -10.66
CA THR A 166 4.03 -4.47 -12.06
C THR A 166 2.82 -4.44 -13.01
N ALA A 167 1.83 -5.34 -12.80
CA ALA A 167 0.61 -5.35 -13.61
C ALA A 167 -0.28 -4.11 -13.39
N SER A 168 -0.18 -3.48 -12.21
CA SER A 168 -0.98 -2.30 -11.86
C SER A 168 -0.68 -1.09 -12.74
N GLU A 169 0.51 -0.99 -13.35
CA GLU A 169 0.85 0.12 -14.25
C GLU A 169 -0.07 0.16 -15.47
N ALA A 170 -0.32 -1.00 -16.09
CA ALA A 170 -1.19 -1.11 -17.25
C ALA A 170 -2.66 -0.82 -16.90
N PHE A 171 -3.11 -1.25 -15.72
CA PHE A 171 -4.43 -0.93 -15.19
C PHE A 171 -4.60 0.59 -15.03
N VAL A 172 -3.67 1.24 -14.33
CA VAL A 172 -3.69 2.70 -14.12
C VAL A 172 -3.66 3.44 -15.46
N ALA A 173 -2.83 3.00 -16.41
CA ALA A 173 -2.77 3.61 -17.73
C ALA A 173 -4.13 3.59 -18.47
N ARG A 174 -4.87 2.47 -18.39
CA ARG A 174 -6.22 2.37 -18.97
C ARG A 174 -7.23 3.26 -18.26
N LEU A 175 -7.18 3.30 -16.93
CA LEU A 175 -8.02 4.22 -16.13
C LEU A 175 -7.81 5.68 -16.54
N LEU A 176 -6.56 6.10 -16.72
CA LEU A 176 -6.24 7.45 -17.20
C LEU A 176 -6.67 7.67 -18.65
N GLY A 177 -6.55 6.66 -19.51
CA GLY A 177 -6.97 6.73 -20.91
C GLY A 177 -8.47 6.99 -21.08
N TYR A 178 -9.28 6.44 -20.18
CA TYR A 178 -10.73 6.66 -20.13
C TYR A 178 -11.15 7.76 -19.14
N ASP A 179 -10.19 8.48 -18.55
CA ASP A 179 -10.42 9.57 -17.58
C ASP A 179 -11.30 9.13 -16.39
N LEU A 180 -11.01 7.93 -15.87
CA LEU A 180 -11.77 7.26 -14.81
C LEU A 180 -11.28 7.60 -13.40
N LEU A 181 -10.34 8.52 -13.23
CA LEU A 181 -9.85 8.95 -11.92
C LEU A 181 -10.11 10.43 -11.71
N GLU A 182 -10.74 10.79 -10.59
CA GLU A 182 -11.03 12.17 -10.22
C GLU A 182 -10.44 12.53 -8.85
N PRO A 183 -10.06 13.80 -8.61
CA PRO A 183 -9.65 14.25 -7.29
C PRO A 183 -10.71 13.96 -6.24
N PHE A 184 -10.29 13.39 -5.12
CA PHE A 184 -11.15 13.02 -4.02
C PHE A 184 -10.69 13.69 -2.73
N VAL A 185 -11.61 14.32 -2.02
CA VAL A 185 -11.38 14.95 -0.73
C VAL A 185 -12.35 14.33 0.27
N PHE A 186 -11.80 13.80 1.37
CA PHE A 186 -12.61 13.34 2.49
C PHE A 186 -12.55 14.38 3.60
N GLU A 187 -13.71 14.83 4.06
CA GLU A 187 -13.88 15.79 5.15
C GLU A 187 -14.91 15.26 6.14
N ALA A 188 -14.56 15.28 7.42
CA ALA A 188 -15.44 14.88 8.50
C ALA A 188 -15.16 15.66 9.78
N THR A 189 -16.18 15.85 10.61
CA THR A 189 -16.05 16.40 11.95
C THR A 189 -16.33 15.31 12.97
N LEU A 190 -15.40 15.09 13.90
CA LEU A 190 -15.55 14.15 15.00
C LEU A 190 -16.54 14.71 16.03
N GLN A 191 -17.10 13.82 16.88
CA GLN A 191 -18.06 14.21 17.92
C GLN A 191 -17.48 15.21 18.94
N ASN A 192 -16.16 15.21 19.13
CA ASN A 192 -15.46 16.17 19.98
C ASN A 192 -15.13 17.50 19.27
N GLY A 193 -15.64 17.72 18.05
CA GLY A 193 -15.42 18.92 17.26
C GLY A 193 -14.11 18.95 16.46
N LEU A 194 -13.24 17.95 16.58
CA LEU A 194 -12.02 17.88 15.78
C LEU A 194 -12.36 17.59 14.32
N GLU A 195 -11.80 18.40 13.41
CA GLU A 195 -11.93 18.18 11.98
C GLU A 195 -10.87 17.19 11.48
N CYS A 196 -11.28 16.37 10.51
CA CYS A 196 -10.44 15.45 9.78
C CYS A 196 -10.60 15.75 8.29
N ARG A 197 -9.48 15.97 7.60
CA ARG A 197 -9.46 16.27 6.18
C ARG A 197 -8.33 15.51 5.50
N LEU A 198 -8.67 14.77 4.46
CA LEU A 198 -7.72 14.10 3.57
C LEU A 198 -7.80 14.70 2.18
N THR A 199 -6.66 15.12 1.65
CA THR A 199 -6.51 15.72 0.33
C THR A 199 -5.39 15.03 -0.45
N GLY A 200 -5.26 15.33 -1.75
CA GLY A 200 -4.23 14.73 -2.61
C GLY A 200 -4.52 13.29 -3.03
N LEU A 201 -5.72 12.79 -2.71
CA LEU A 201 -6.21 11.46 -3.10
C LEU A 201 -7.07 11.57 -4.36
N TYR A 202 -7.23 10.45 -5.03
CA TYR A 202 -8.09 10.27 -6.19
C TYR A 202 -8.95 9.03 -5.98
N ALA A 203 -10.16 9.06 -6.54
CA ALA A 203 -11.10 7.94 -6.53
C ALA A 203 -11.56 7.66 -7.97
N VAL A 204 -12.26 6.53 -8.14
CA VAL A 204 -12.88 6.20 -9.44
C VAL A 204 -14.02 7.18 -9.73
N HIS A 205 -14.01 7.78 -10.91
CA HIS A 205 -15.06 8.67 -11.37
C HIS A 205 -16.29 7.86 -11.83
N GLU A 206 -17.22 7.63 -10.91
CA GLU A 206 -18.36 6.72 -11.12
C GLU A 206 -19.28 7.11 -12.27
N GLU A 207 -19.53 8.40 -12.45
CA GLU A 207 -20.38 8.89 -13.54
C GLU A 207 -19.76 8.56 -14.91
N ARG A 208 -18.44 8.73 -15.05
CA ARG A 208 -17.72 8.35 -16.28
C ARG A 208 -17.67 6.84 -16.47
N LEU A 209 -17.46 6.08 -15.40
CA LEU A 209 -17.50 4.62 -15.45
C LEU A 209 -18.86 4.11 -15.96
N ARG A 210 -19.97 4.73 -15.52
CA ARG A 210 -21.33 4.39 -15.98
C ARG A 210 -21.63 4.88 -17.40
N ALA A 211 -20.94 5.90 -17.86
CA ALA A 211 -21.13 6.51 -19.18
C ALA A 211 -20.15 5.98 -20.25
N LEU A 212 -19.36 4.94 -19.94
CA LEU A 212 -18.49 4.30 -20.91
C LEU A 212 -19.30 3.77 -22.11
N ASP A 213 -18.75 3.96 -23.30
CA ASP A 213 -19.31 3.36 -24.51
C ASP A 213 -18.98 1.85 -24.59
N ASP A 214 -19.64 1.17 -25.54
CA ASP A 214 -19.49 -0.28 -25.74
C ASP A 214 -18.03 -0.70 -25.97
N ALA A 215 -17.24 0.14 -26.65
CA ALA A 215 -15.86 -0.16 -27.00
C ALA A 215 -14.96 -0.10 -25.76
N ALA A 216 -15.08 0.97 -24.96
CA ALA A 216 -14.34 1.13 -23.72
C ALA A 216 -14.73 0.07 -22.68
N LEU A 217 -16.02 -0.24 -22.56
CA LEU A 217 -16.51 -1.28 -21.66
C LEU A 217 -15.96 -2.66 -22.05
N LEU A 218 -15.96 -3.00 -23.34
CA LEU A 218 -15.41 -4.25 -23.85
C LEU A 218 -13.89 -4.33 -23.61
N ASP A 219 -13.17 -3.23 -23.79
CA ASP A 219 -11.73 -3.18 -23.56
C ASP A 219 -11.37 -3.43 -22.08
N LEU A 220 -12.04 -2.74 -21.14
CA LEU A 220 -11.87 -2.96 -19.71
C LEU A 220 -12.26 -4.38 -19.29
N HIS A 221 -13.33 -4.94 -19.88
CA HIS A 221 -13.73 -6.32 -19.61
C HIS A 221 -12.65 -7.32 -20.05
N ARG A 222 -12.10 -7.16 -21.26
CA ARG A 222 -11.05 -8.05 -21.80
C ARG A 222 -9.77 -8.02 -20.97
N HIS A 223 -9.45 -6.88 -20.38
CA HIS A 223 -8.29 -6.73 -19.49
C HIS A 223 -8.58 -7.12 -18.03
N GLY A 224 -9.84 -7.43 -17.69
CA GLY A 224 -10.24 -7.80 -16.33
C GLY A 224 -10.32 -6.62 -15.36
N ASP A 225 -10.42 -5.38 -15.86
CA ASP A 225 -10.34 -4.16 -15.04
C ASP A 225 -11.66 -3.79 -14.36
N LEU A 226 -12.80 -4.30 -14.87
CA LEU A 226 -14.12 -3.95 -14.33
C LEU A 226 -14.28 -4.38 -12.88
N GLU A 227 -13.83 -5.59 -12.54
CA GLU A 227 -13.88 -6.08 -11.17
C GLU A 227 -13.13 -5.14 -10.19
N PRO A 228 -11.83 -4.86 -10.36
CA PRO A 228 -11.12 -3.97 -9.45
C PRO A 228 -11.68 -2.55 -9.45
N LEU A 229 -12.17 -2.02 -10.58
CA LEU A 229 -12.86 -0.72 -10.61
C LEU A 229 -14.06 -0.69 -9.65
N TYR A 230 -14.94 -1.69 -9.73
CA TYR A 230 -16.09 -1.77 -8.84
C TYR A 230 -15.72 -2.07 -7.38
N MET A 231 -14.65 -2.82 -7.13
CA MET A 231 -14.12 -3.00 -5.77
C MET A 231 -13.62 -1.67 -5.19
N ALA A 232 -12.91 -0.86 -5.98
CA ALA A 232 -12.48 0.47 -5.56
C ALA A 232 -13.68 1.40 -5.28
N VAL A 233 -14.69 1.41 -6.14
CA VAL A 233 -15.95 2.17 -5.92
C VAL A 233 -16.65 1.73 -4.63
N ALA A 234 -16.86 0.42 -4.44
CA ALA A 234 -17.53 -0.11 -3.26
C ALA A 234 -16.77 0.21 -1.96
N SER A 235 -15.43 0.25 -2.03
CA SER A 235 -14.57 0.53 -0.89
C SER A 235 -14.75 1.94 -0.30
N ILE A 236 -15.30 2.90 -1.06
CA ILE A 236 -15.52 4.28 -0.58
C ILE A 236 -16.46 4.30 0.64
N ALA A 237 -17.38 3.34 0.75
CA ALA A 237 -18.23 3.19 1.93
C ALA A 237 -17.42 2.96 3.24
N GLN A 238 -16.20 2.43 3.13
CA GLN A 238 -15.32 2.16 4.28
C GLN A 238 -14.74 3.42 4.94
N PHE A 239 -14.83 4.59 4.31
CA PHE A 239 -14.42 5.85 4.96
C PHE A 239 -15.23 6.12 6.24
N ARG A 240 -16.51 5.76 6.24
CA ARG A 240 -17.35 5.84 7.44
C ARG A 240 -16.84 4.91 8.53
N HIS A 241 -16.43 3.69 8.18
CA HIS A 241 -15.88 2.74 9.14
C HIS A 241 -14.53 3.20 9.72
N LEU A 242 -13.66 3.84 8.92
CA LEU A 242 -12.46 4.51 9.44
C LEU A 242 -12.82 5.62 10.42
N LEU A 243 -13.80 6.47 10.08
CA LEU A 243 -14.25 7.54 10.96
C LEU A 243 -14.78 6.99 12.30
N ASP A 244 -15.59 5.93 12.27
CA ASP A 244 -16.12 5.28 13.46
C ASP A 244 -15.01 4.66 14.33
N ARG A 245 -13.93 4.13 13.71
CA ARG A 245 -12.74 3.66 14.44
C ARG A 245 -12.01 4.82 15.12
N LEU A 246 -11.80 5.93 14.41
CA LEU A 246 -11.16 7.13 14.96
C LEU A 246 -11.97 7.72 16.13
N GLN A 247 -13.29 7.76 16.01
CA GLN A 247 -14.18 8.21 17.09
C GLN A 247 -14.04 7.35 18.34
N ARG A 248 -14.04 6.02 18.20
CA ARG A 248 -13.85 5.10 19.34
C ARG A 248 -12.50 5.30 20.03
N ARG A 249 -11.44 5.54 19.27
CA ARG A 249 -10.09 5.79 19.83
C ARG A 249 -10.00 7.12 20.61
N HIS A 250 -10.81 8.11 20.27
CA HIS A 250 -10.87 9.39 21.00
C HIS A 250 -11.88 9.40 22.16
N ALA A 251 -12.75 8.38 22.26
CA ALA A 251 -13.74 8.25 23.32
C ALA A 251 -13.24 7.42 24.52
N GLY A 252 -12.15 6.67 24.37
CA GLY A 252 -11.42 5.97 25.43
C GLY A 252 -10.18 6.74 25.85
#